data_AF-A0A819GTG9-F1
#
_entry.id   AF-A0A819GTG9-F1
#
_cell.length_a   1.000
_cell.length_b   1.000
_cell.length_c   1.000
_cell.angle_alpha   90.00
_cell.angle_beta   90.00
_cell.angle_gamma   90.00
#
_symmetry.space_group_name_H-M   'P 1'
#
loop_
_entity.id
_entity.type
_entity.pdbx_description
1 polymer ?
#
loop_
_entity_poly.entity_id
_entity_poly.type
_entity_poly.pdbx_seq_one_letter_code
_entity_poly.pdbx_strand_id
1 'polypeptide(L)'
;MKYNLLALFVLSNSNDINEIHEHIKQLSSWKCFLLARWCIKHCLYKLAINLLEILLNYIHISIHEIWLRTLIDICRAEERLQTAMNFSENNLEILCNNLIEAGSFYESSLIQMPLRLSIDDNEHSIDAIFDFERAYCDIRSSIIHQFYELIHTIYQYDLGMISFDLLGKRMVSFKFLMIIFSK
;
A
#
# COMPACT_ATOMS: atom_id res chain seq x y z
N MET A 1 5.68 22.52 6.65
CA MET A 1 5.04 21.19 6.47
C MET A 1 3.52 21.21 6.69
N LYS A 2 2.98 21.73 7.79
CA LYS A 2 1.52 21.73 8.06
C LYS A 2 0.65 22.32 6.93
N TYR A 3 1.07 23.43 6.31
CA TYR A 3 0.30 24.09 5.25
C TYR A 3 0.31 23.32 3.91
N ASN A 4 1.46 22.72 3.54
CA ASN A 4 1.55 21.88 2.33
C ASN A 4 0.67 20.62 2.45
N LEU A 5 0.60 20.04 3.65
CA LEU A 5 -0.24 18.88 3.93
C LEU A 5 -1.73 19.17 3.82
N LEU A 6 -2.18 20.33 4.30
CA LEU A 6 -3.58 20.73 4.19
C LEU A 6 -3.96 21.01 2.73
N ALA A 7 -3.09 21.68 1.97
CA ALA A 7 -3.30 21.95 0.55
C ALA A 7 -3.32 20.65 -0.27
N LEU A 8 -2.38 19.73 -0.03
CA LEU A 8 -2.36 18.42 -0.69
C LEU A 8 -3.54 17.54 -0.30
N PHE A 9 -4.03 17.61 0.94
CA PHE A 9 -5.23 16.92 1.36
C PHE A 9 -6.48 17.46 0.66
N VAL A 10 -6.61 18.79 0.56
CA VAL A 10 -7.70 19.46 -0.18
C VAL A 10 -7.64 19.11 -1.67
N LEU A 11 -6.45 19.15 -2.27
CA LEU A 11 -6.24 18.78 -3.68
C LEU A 11 -6.41 17.28 -3.94
N SER A 12 -6.14 16.40 -2.97
CA SER A 12 -6.38 14.94 -3.14
C SER A 12 -7.86 14.56 -3.18
N ASN A 13 -8.72 15.47 -2.71
CA ASN A 13 -10.18 15.35 -2.79
C ASN A 13 -10.75 16.04 -4.04
N SER A 14 -10.01 16.92 -4.71
CA SER A 14 -10.32 17.28 -6.09
C SER A 14 -9.77 16.17 -7.00
N ASN A 15 -10.57 15.67 -7.93
CA ASN A 15 -10.13 14.62 -8.87
C ASN A 15 -9.08 15.14 -9.89
N ASP A 16 -8.48 16.31 -9.67
CA ASP A 16 -7.61 16.96 -10.64
C ASP A 16 -6.13 16.71 -10.32
N ILE A 17 -5.62 15.62 -10.90
CA ILE A 17 -4.23 15.17 -10.76
C ILE A 17 -3.23 16.23 -11.26
N ASN A 18 -3.64 17.10 -12.20
CA ASN A 18 -2.77 18.10 -12.79
C ASN A 18 -2.41 19.22 -11.81
N GLU A 19 -3.34 19.66 -10.96
CA GLU A 19 -3.07 20.68 -9.92
C GLU A 19 -2.15 20.13 -8.83
N ILE A 20 -2.36 18.86 -8.43
CA ILE A 20 -1.47 18.13 -7.51
C ILE A 20 -0.05 18.07 -8.09
N HIS A 21 0.06 17.75 -9.38
CA HIS A 21 1.34 17.62 -10.07
C HIS A 21 2.11 18.94 -10.17
N GLU A 22 1.44 20.08 -10.44
CA GLU A 22 2.09 21.40 -10.47
C GLU A 22 2.62 21.84 -9.10
N HIS A 23 1.87 21.58 -8.02
CA HIS A 23 2.34 21.86 -6.65
C HIS A 23 3.51 20.96 -6.23
N ILE A 24 3.53 19.70 -6.68
CA ILE A 24 4.61 18.76 -6.36
C ILE A 24 5.88 19.05 -7.18
N LYS A 25 5.78 19.59 -8.40
CA LYS A 25 6.95 20.04 -9.19
C LYS A 25 7.84 21.05 -8.45
N GLN A 26 7.30 21.79 -7.49
CA GLN A 26 8.04 22.73 -6.65
C GLN A 26 8.76 22.06 -5.45
N LEU A 27 8.45 20.78 -5.17
CA LEU A 27 9.07 20.00 -4.10
C LEU A 27 10.23 19.16 -4.68
N SER A 28 11.33 19.04 -3.92
CA SER A 28 12.39 18.08 -4.28
C SER A 28 11.90 16.64 -4.17
N SER A 29 12.44 15.71 -4.97
CA SER A 29 12.06 14.29 -4.95
C SER A 29 12.15 13.69 -3.55
N TRP A 30 13.17 14.05 -2.77
CA TRP A 30 13.29 13.63 -1.37
C TRP A 30 12.14 14.12 -0.48
N LYS A 31 11.70 15.39 -0.64
CA LYS A 31 10.56 15.92 0.12
C LYS A 31 9.25 15.26 -0.28
N CYS A 32 9.06 14.97 -1.57
CA CYS A 32 7.90 14.23 -2.05
C CYS A 32 7.88 12.81 -1.48
N PHE A 33 9.03 12.12 -1.42
CA PHE A 33 9.15 10.80 -0.79
C PHE A 33 8.83 10.83 0.71
N LEU A 34 9.39 11.80 1.46
CA LEU A 34 9.08 11.95 2.89
C LEU A 34 7.60 12.24 3.14
N LEU A 35 6.95 12.98 2.24
CA LEU A 35 5.52 13.25 2.30
C LEU A 35 4.70 12.00 2.01
N ALA A 36 5.05 11.22 0.98
CA ALA A 36 4.42 9.94 0.67
C ALA A 36 4.51 9.00 1.88
N ARG A 37 5.71 8.89 2.46
CA ARG A 37 5.97 8.12 3.68
C ARG A 37 5.09 8.56 4.86
N TRP A 38 4.92 9.87 5.05
CA TRP A 38 4.01 10.40 6.06
C TRP A 38 2.55 10.00 5.78
N CYS A 39 2.11 10.10 4.53
CA CYS A 39 0.76 9.69 4.12
C CYS A 39 0.50 8.21 4.41
N ILE A 40 1.45 7.33 4.08
CA ILE A 40 1.38 5.89 4.39
C ILE A 40 1.23 5.66 5.90
N LYS A 41 2.07 6.31 6.71
CA LYS A 41 2.03 6.20 8.18
C LYS A 41 0.68 6.60 8.77
N HIS A 42 -0.03 7.51 8.12
CA HIS A 42 -1.33 8.04 8.54
C HIS A 42 -2.51 7.40 7.79
N CYS A 43 -2.30 6.30 7.05
CA CYS A 43 -3.33 5.59 6.30
C CYS A 43 -4.04 6.46 5.24
N LEU A 44 -3.33 7.43 4.66
CA LEU A 44 -3.79 8.26 3.54
C LEU A 44 -3.29 7.64 2.22
N TYR A 45 -3.71 6.41 1.94
CA TYR A 45 -3.12 5.58 0.88
C TYR A 45 -3.30 6.16 -0.53
N LYS A 46 -4.48 6.70 -0.85
CA LYS A 46 -4.74 7.36 -2.14
C LYS A 46 -3.74 8.50 -2.43
N LEU A 47 -3.48 9.34 -1.43
CA LEU A 47 -2.52 10.43 -1.55
C LEU A 47 -1.08 9.92 -1.63
N ALA A 48 -0.76 8.86 -0.88
CA ALA A 48 0.54 8.21 -0.97
C ALA A 48 0.80 7.65 -2.38
N ILE A 49 -0.16 6.95 -2.98
CA ILE A 49 -0.08 6.41 -4.34
C ILE A 49 0.25 7.51 -5.34
N ASN A 50 -0.52 8.61 -5.34
CA ASN A 50 -0.29 9.73 -6.26
C ASN A 50 1.13 10.32 -6.11
N LEU A 51 1.61 10.49 -4.89
CA LEU A 51 2.95 11.00 -4.63
C LEU A 51 4.04 10.04 -5.12
N LEU A 52 3.87 8.73 -4.92
CA LEU A 52 4.81 7.71 -5.37
C LEU A 52 4.81 7.56 -6.91
N GLU A 53 3.65 7.63 -7.56
CA GLU A 53 3.52 7.61 -9.02
C GLU A 53 4.20 8.82 -9.66
N ILE A 54 4.09 10.01 -9.03
CA ILE A 54 4.83 11.19 -9.47
C ILE A 54 6.33 10.97 -9.34
N LEU A 55 6.79 10.39 -8.22
CA LEU A 55 8.21 10.10 -8.01
C LEU A 55 8.78 9.13 -9.05
N LEU A 56 8.03 8.10 -9.44
CA LEU A 56 8.47 7.13 -10.46
C LEU A 56 8.89 7.80 -11.78
N ASN A 57 8.24 8.91 -12.17
CA ASN A 57 8.58 9.64 -13.39
C ASN A 57 9.98 10.28 -13.35
N TYR A 58 10.59 10.39 -12.17
CA TYR A 58 11.88 11.05 -11.96
C TYR A 58 12.98 10.11 -11.48
N ILE A 59 12.71 8.81 -11.36
CA ILE A 59 13.70 7.81 -10.96
C ILE A 59 14.27 7.12 -12.18
N HIS A 60 15.60 7.00 -12.21
CA HIS A 60 16.35 6.29 -13.25
C HIS A 60 17.19 5.13 -12.70
N ILE A 61 17.17 4.92 -11.39
CA ILE A 61 17.91 3.84 -10.72
C ILE A 61 16.94 2.68 -10.51
N SER A 62 17.25 1.53 -11.09
CA SER A 62 16.41 0.33 -11.13
C SER A 62 15.93 -0.12 -9.75
N ILE A 63 16.80 -0.08 -8.72
CA ILE A 63 16.43 -0.49 -7.36
C ILE A 63 15.36 0.40 -6.75
N HIS A 64 15.48 1.73 -6.94
CA HIS A 64 14.53 2.67 -6.38
C HIS A 64 13.20 2.61 -7.13
N GLU A 65 13.23 2.32 -8.43
CA GLU A 65 12.02 2.07 -9.20
C GLU A 65 11.26 0.84 -8.68
N ILE A 66 11.96 -0.30 -8.51
CA ILE A 66 11.38 -1.52 -7.93
C ILE A 66 10.79 -1.24 -6.55
N TRP A 67 11.52 -0.50 -5.71
CA TRP A 67 11.05 -0.13 -4.38
C TRP A 67 9.80 0.75 -4.41
N LEU A 68 9.76 1.77 -5.27
CA LEU A 68 8.59 2.64 -5.38
C LEU A 68 7.37 1.89 -5.92
N ARG A 69 7.53 1.03 -6.93
CA ARG A 69 6.44 0.20 -7.47
C ARG A 69 5.87 -0.74 -6.40
N THR A 70 6.74 -1.35 -5.62
CA THR A 70 6.36 -2.17 -4.46
C THR A 70 5.54 -1.36 -3.45
N LEU A 71 5.99 -0.16 -3.09
CA LEU A 71 5.25 0.70 -2.16
C LEU A 71 3.89 1.12 -2.71
N ILE A 72 3.77 1.35 -4.01
CA ILE A 72 2.49 1.68 -4.67
C ILE A 72 1.52 0.50 -4.56
N ASP A 73 1.97 -0.71 -4.91
CA ASP A 73 1.11 -1.89 -4.86
C ASP A 73 0.66 -2.20 -3.43
N ILE A 74 1.56 -2.07 -2.46
CA ILE A 74 1.21 -2.16 -1.03
C ILE A 74 0.16 -1.11 -0.64
N CYS A 75 0.29 0.15 -1.09
CA CYS A 75 -0.69 1.19 -0.78
C CYS A 75 -2.05 0.89 -1.41
N ARG A 76 -2.08 0.36 -2.64
CA ARG A 76 -3.30 -0.08 -3.31
C ARG A 76 -3.96 -1.23 -2.55
N ALA A 77 -3.17 -2.20 -2.09
CA ALA A 77 -3.66 -3.29 -1.26
C ALA A 77 -4.35 -2.77 0.01
N GLU A 78 -3.69 -1.86 0.73
CA GLU A 78 -4.23 -1.30 1.98
C GLU A 78 -5.45 -0.39 1.75
N GLU A 79 -5.52 0.34 0.64
CA GLU A 79 -6.72 1.09 0.24
C GLU A 79 -7.92 0.17 0.00
N ARG A 80 -7.70 -0.98 -0.66
CA ARG A 80 -8.73 -2.01 -0.86
C ARG A 80 -9.18 -2.62 0.45
N LEU A 81 -8.25 -2.92 1.36
CA LEU A 81 -8.59 -3.41 2.70
C LEU A 81 -9.37 -2.35 3.51
N GLN A 82 -9.02 -1.08 3.41
CA GLN A 82 -9.76 0.00 4.07
C GLN A 82 -11.19 0.12 3.52
N THR A 83 -11.36 -0.07 2.21
CA THR A 83 -12.69 -0.11 1.58
C THR A 83 -13.49 -1.32 2.04
N ALA A 84 -12.86 -2.50 2.12
CA ALA A 84 -13.45 -3.71 2.67
C ALA A 84 -13.84 -3.57 4.16
N MET A 85 -13.09 -2.82 4.95
CA MET A 85 -13.40 -2.59 6.37
C MET A 85 -14.58 -1.63 6.59
N ASN A 86 -14.90 -0.76 5.62
CA ASN A 86 -16.05 0.16 5.67
C ASN A 86 -17.37 -0.52 5.19
N PHE A 87 -17.41 -1.85 5.22
CA PHE A 87 -18.53 -2.67 4.77
C PHE A 87 -19.83 -2.39 5.52
N SER A 88 -20.93 -2.30 4.77
CA SER A 88 -22.29 -2.49 5.29
C SER A 88 -22.79 -3.87 4.83
N GLU A 89 -23.60 -4.53 5.66
CA GLU A 89 -23.98 -5.95 5.61
C GLU A 89 -24.54 -6.48 4.25
N ASN A 90 -24.82 -5.60 3.29
CA ASN A 90 -25.60 -5.89 2.08
C ASN A 90 -24.79 -6.14 0.79
N ASN A 91 -23.45 -6.19 0.80
CA ASN A 91 -22.71 -6.37 -0.46
C ASN A 91 -21.44 -7.23 -0.36
N LEU A 92 -21.60 -8.49 0.04
CA LEU A 92 -20.50 -9.46 0.21
C LEU A 92 -19.61 -9.59 -1.02
N GLU A 93 -20.18 -9.47 -2.22
CA GLU A 93 -19.43 -9.50 -3.48
C GLU A 93 -18.35 -8.41 -3.51
N ILE A 94 -18.69 -7.18 -3.08
CA ILE A 94 -17.73 -6.09 -2.96
C ILE A 94 -16.66 -6.40 -1.91
N LEU A 95 -17.01 -7.01 -0.77
CA LEU A 95 -16.03 -7.39 0.25
C LEU A 95 -15.01 -8.40 -0.31
N CYS A 96 -15.52 -9.49 -0.90
CA CYS A 96 -14.70 -10.53 -1.52
C CYS A 96 -13.80 -9.97 -2.63
N ASN A 97 -14.35 -9.15 -3.53
CA ASN A 97 -13.57 -8.52 -4.60
C ASN A 97 -12.44 -7.64 -4.05
N ASN A 98 -12.71 -6.82 -3.01
CA ASN A 98 -11.66 -6.01 -2.38
C ASN A 98 -10.58 -6.87 -1.69
N LEU A 99 -10.94 -8.02 -1.08
CA LEU A 99 -9.95 -8.93 -0.48
C LEU A 99 -9.08 -9.60 -1.55
N ILE A 100 -9.68 -10.05 -2.66
CA ILE A 100 -8.95 -10.65 -3.79
C ILE A 100 -7.99 -9.62 -4.41
N GLU A 101 -8.47 -8.41 -4.68
CA GLU A 101 -7.63 -7.34 -5.22
C GLU A 101 -6.51 -6.96 -4.25
N ALA A 102 -6.78 -6.89 -2.94
CA ALA A 102 -5.74 -6.62 -1.95
C ALA A 102 -4.66 -7.72 -1.94
N GLY A 103 -5.06 -8.99 -1.99
CA GLY A 103 -4.14 -10.12 -2.06
C GLY A 103 -3.26 -10.07 -3.32
N SER A 104 -3.86 -9.80 -4.48
CA SER A 104 -3.12 -9.77 -5.75
C SER A 104 -2.07 -8.66 -5.81
N PHE A 105 -2.30 -7.51 -5.17
CA PHE A 105 -1.29 -6.46 -5.03
C PHE A 105 -0.12 -6.89 -4.13
N TYR A 106 -0.38 -7.59 -3.03
CA TYR A 106 0.68 -8.15 -2.18
C TYR A 106 1.50 -9.22 -2.90
N GLU A 107 0.85 -10.10 -3.67
CA GLU A 107 1.53 -11.09 -4.51
C GLU A 107 2.38 -10.44 -5.62
N SER A 108 1.82 -9.42 -6.29
CA SER A 108 2.55 -8.65 -7.31
C SER A 108 3.81 -8.00 -6.73
N SER A 109 3.73 -7.49 -5.50
CA SER A 109 4.87 -6.92 -4.77
C SER A 109 5.97 -7.97 -4.51
N LEU A 110 5.61 -9.21 -4.17
CA LEU A 110 6.56 -10.31 -3.97
C LEU A 110 7.32 -10.70 -5.24
N ILE A 111 6.63 -10.65 -6.38
CA ILE A 111 7.20 -10.96 -7.70
C ILE A 111 8.19 -9.85 -8.10
N GLN A 112 7.83 -8.59 -7.85
CA GLN A 112 8.65 -7.43 -8.21
C GLN A 112 9.90 -7.27 -7.37
N MET A 113 9.85 -7.58 -6.06
CA MET A 113 11.00 -7.48 -5.17
C MET A 113 11.94 -8.67 -5.36
N PRO A 114 13.13 -8.55 -5.97
CA PRO A 114 14.09 -9.65 -5.99
C PRO A 114 14.60 -9.93 -4.57
N LEU A 115 14.94 -11.19 -4.25
CA LEU A 115 15.57 -11.53 -2.96
C LEU A 115 16.90 -10.79 -2.75
N ARG A 116 17.63 -10.58 -3.84
CA ARG A 116 18.89 -9.85 -3.88
C ARG A 116 18.97 -9.11 -5.20
N LEU A 117 19.18 -7.81 -5.16
CA LEU A 117 19.58 -7.05 -6.34
C LEU A 117 21.04 -6.63 -6.14
N SER A 118 21.93 -7.15 -6.97
CA SER A 118 23.29 -6.65 -7.10
C SER A 118 23.25 -5.46 -8.06
N ILE A 119 23.58 -4.27 -7.56
CA ILE A 119 23.75 -3.08 -8.39
C ILE A 119 25.24 -2.96 -8.67
N ASP A 120 25.65 -3.21 -9.91
CA ASP A 120 27.00 -2.94 -10.37
C ASP A 120 27.09 -1.48 -10.82
N ASP A 121 27.30 -0.57 -9.87
CA ASP A 121 27.88 0.74 -10.18
C ASP A 121 29.40 0.60 -10.06
N ASN A 122 30.14 1.04 -11.08
CA ASN A 122 31.56 0.76 -11.41
C ASN A 122 32.63 0.86 -10.28
N GLU A 123 32.28 1.17 -9.04
CA GLU A 123 33.19 1.15 -7.88
C GLU A 123 32.63 0.46 -6.62
N HIS A 124 31.32 0.19 -6.50
CA HIS A 124 30.71 -0.40 -5.29
C HIS A 124 29.49 -1.28 -5.61
N SER A 125 29.53 -2.56 -5.21
CA SER A 125 28.34 -3.42 -5.21
C SER A 125 27.50 -3.14 -3.96
N ILE A 126 26.28 -2.65 -4.15
CA ILE A 126 25.28 -2.58 -3.08
C ILE A 126 24.34 -3.77 -3.26
N ASP A 127 24.36 -4.68 -2.29
CA ASP A 127 23.34 -5.71 -2.16
C ASP A 127 22.11 -5.11 -1.49
N ALA A 128 21.06 -4.84 -2.26
CA ALA A 128 19.75 -4.54 -1.68
C ALA A 128 19.07 -5.86 -1.27
N ILE A 129 18.78 -5.97 0.03
CA ILE A 129 18.11 -7.12 0.63
C ILE A 129 16.71 -6.69 1.05
N PHE A 130 15.69 -7.35 0.50
CA PHE A 130 14.27 -7.10 0.78
C PHE A 130 13.63 -8.19 1.64
N ASP A 131 14.42 -8.90 2.44
CA ASP A 131 13.98 -10.08 3.20
C ASP A 131 12.76 -9.78 4.10
N PHE A 132 12.79 -8.61 4.75
CA PHE A 132 11.73 -8.21 5.66
C PHE A 132 10.44 -7.84 4.92
N GLU A 133 10.54 -7.07 3.85
CA GLU A 133 9.39 -6.64 3.05
C GLU A 133 8.76 -7.81 2.32
N ARG A 134 9.58 -8.72 1.80
CA ARG A 134 9.11 -9.99 1.23
C ARG A 134 8.39 -10.83 2.28
N ALA A 135 9.00 -11.05 3.46
CA ALA A 135 8.34 -11.79 4.52
C ALA A 135 7.01 -11.14 4.95
N TYR A 136 6.96 -9.81 5.00
CA TYR A 136 5.72 -9.10 5.28
C TYR A 136 4.64 -9.34 4.22
N CYS A 137 4.96 -9.12 2.94
CA CYS A 137 3.98 -9.29 1.86
C CYS A 137 3.48 -10.73 1.77
N ASP A 138 4.34 -11.71 2.02
CA ASP A 138 4.00 -13.13 2.05
C ASP A 138 3.01 -13.46 3.18
N ILE A 139 3.37 -13.10 4.42
CA ILE A 139 2.49 -13.28 5.58
C ILE A 139 1.16 -12.55 5.37
N ARG A 140 1.20 -11.33 4.83
CA ARG A 140 0.02 -10.48 4.68
C ARG A 140 -0.92 -11.02 3.60
N SER A 141 -0.39 -11.45 2.45
CA SER A 141 -1.18 -12.12 1.42
C SER A 141 -1.85 -13.39 1.95
N SER A 142 -1.09 -14.23 2.68
CA SER A 142 -1.60 -15.46 3.29
C SER A 142 -2.76 -15.19 4.26
N ILE A 143 -2.63 -14.16 5.12
CA ILE A 143 -3.70 -13.76 6.05
C ILE A 143 -4.96 -13.32 5.28
N ILE A 144 -4.81 -12.50 4.23
CA ILE A 144 -5.94 -12.04 3.42
C ILE A 144 -6.65 -13.22 2.75
N HIS A 145 -5.88 -14.16 2.20
CA HIS A 145 -6.41 -15.37 1.58
C HIS A 145 -7.22 -16.22 2.57
N GLN A 146 -6.67 -16.49 3.76
CA GLN A 146 -7.37 -17.23 4.81
C GLN A 146 -8.66 -16.53 5.26
N PHE A 147 -8.65 -15.19 5.36
CA PHE A 147 -9.87 -14.44 5.67
C PHE A 147 -10.90 -14.54 4.56
N TYR A 148 -10.48 -14.44 3.30
CA TYR A 148 -11.37 -14.63 2.15
C TYR A 148 -12.03 -16.02 2.17
N GLU A 149 -11.25 -17.09 2.35
CA GLU A 149 -11.77 -18.46 2.41
C GLU A 149 -12.77 -18.65 3.55
N LEU A 150 -12.48 -18.11 4.72
CA LEU A 150 -13.37 -18.16 5.87
C LEU A 150 -14.71 -17.47 5.57
N ILE A 151 -14.66 -16.25 5.03
CA ILE A 151 -15.85 -15.45 4.71
C ILE A 151 -16.68 -16.13 3.63
N HIS A 152 -16.02 -16.62 2.58
CA HIS A 152 -16.67 -17.34 1.49
C HIS A 152 -17.35 -18.62 1.99
N THR A 153 -16.70 -19.36 2.89
CA THR A 153 -17.23 -20.57 3.52
C THR A 153 -18.45 -20.27 4.38
N ILE A 154 -18.38 -19.27 5.27
CA ILE A 154 -19.50 -18.87 6.14
C ILE A 154 -20.73 -18.55 5.29
N TYR A 155 -20.54 -17.85 4.18
CA TYR A 155 -21.62 -17.49 3.27
C TYR A 155 -22.16 -18.68 2.47
N GLN A 156 -21.30 -19.52 1.90
CA GLN A 156 -21.73 -20.69 1.12
C GLN A 156 -22.59 -21.67 1.93
N TYR A 157 -22.29 -21.81 3.22
CA TYR A 157 -22.97 -22.76 4.10
C TYR A 157 -24.08 -22.13 4.95
N ASP A 158 -24.43 -20.86 4.70
CA ASP A 158 -25.47 -20.10 5.41
C ASP A 158 -25.40 -20.28 6.94
N LEU A 159 -24.17 -20.24 7.49
CA LEU A 159 -23.88 -20.58 8.89
C LEU A 159 -24.36 -19.52 9.90
N GLY A 160 -25.22 -18.60 9.48
CA GLY A 160 -25.74 -17.50 10.30
C GLY A 160 -24.75 -16.35 10.48
N MET A 161 -25.27 -15.16 10.80
CA MET A 161 -24.49 -13.93 10.95
C MET A 161 -23.45 -14.03 12.08
N ILE A 162 -22.22 -14.36 11.75
CA ILE A 162 -21.08 -14.01 12.58
C ILE A 162 -20.91 -12.50 12.43
N SER A 163 -20.99 -11.76 13.55
CA SER A 163 -20.77 -10.31 13.52
C SER A 163 -19.36 -10.02 12.98
N PHE A 164 -19.28 -9.51 11.75
CA PHE A 164 -18.04 -9.10 11.08
C PHE A 164 -17.27 -7.99 11.82
N ASP A 165 -17.89 -7.41 12.85
CA ASP A 165 -17.33 -6.48 13.81
C ASP A 165 -16.04 -6.98 14.50
N LEU A 166 -15.87 -8.30 14.61
CA LEU A 166 -14.66 -8.95 15.15
C LEU A 166 -13.54 -9.13 14.11
N LEU A 167 -13.90 -9.24 12.82
CA LEU A 167 -12.98 -9.37 11.69
C LEU A 167 -12.31 -8.02 11.36
N GLY A 168 -13.10 -6.94 11.29
CA GLY A 168 -12.59 -5.59 11.04
C GLY A 168 -11.61 -5.08 12.11
N LYS A 169 -11.74 -5.52 13.37
CA LYS A 169 -10.83 -5.14 14.47
C LYS A 169 -9.51 -5.91 14.47
N ARG A 170 -9.41 -7.06 13.78
CA ARG A 170 -8.21 -7.93 13.75
C ARG A 170 -7.37 -7.81 12.48
N MET A 171 -7.87 -7.15 11.43
CA MET A 171 -7.03 -6.69 10.31
C MET A 171 -6.18 -5.49 10.76
N VAL A 172 -5.18 -5.75 11.60
CA VAL A 172 -4.18 -4.77 12.03
C VAL A 172 -3.57 -4.14 10.77
N SER A 173 -3.66 -2.82 10.65
CA SER A 173 -3.20 -2.08 9.47
C SER A 173 -1.67 -2.08 9.32
N PHE A 174 -1.19 -1.74 8.12
CA PHE A 174 0.21 -1.49 7.75
C PHE A 174 1.04 -0.59 8.70
N LYS A 175 0.40 0.02 9.72
CA LYS A 175 1.05 0.74 10.81
C LYS A 175 2.24 -0.01 11.42
N PHE A 176 2.21 -1.34 11.46
CA PHE A 176 3.26 -2.15 12.08
C PHE A 176 4.63 -2.05 11.36
N LEU A 177 4.66 -2.10 10.02
CA LEU A 177 5.89 -1.94 9.25
C LEU A 177 6.53 -0.55 9.44
N MET A 178 5.69 0.49 9.44
CA MET A 178 6.16 1.87 9.57
C MET A 178 6.63 2.25 10.98
N ILE A 179 6.19 1.52 12.02
CA ILE A 179 6.70 1.66 13.39
C ILE A 179 8.13 1.12 13.47
N ILE A 180 8.42 -0.01 12.82
CA ILE A 180 9.76 -0.62 12.80
C ILE A 180 10.78 0.29 12.11
N PHE A 181 10.42 0.93 10.99
CA PHE A 181 11.29 1.89 10.29
C PHE A 181 11.26 3.32 10.86
N SER A 182 10.62 3.56 12.00
CA SER A 182 10.56 4.89 12.65
C SER A 182 11.65 5.12 13.71
N LYS A 183 12.57 4.17 13.86
CA LYS A 183 13.78 4.32 14.67
C LYS A 183 14.97 4.70 13.80
#